data_AF-A0A7S1KM29-F1
#
_entry.id   AF-A0A7S1KM29-F1
#
_cell.length_a   1.000
_cell.length_b   1.000
_cell.length_c   1.000
_cell.angle_alpha   90.00
_cell.angle_beta   90.00
_cell.angle_gamma   90.00
#
_symmetry.space_group_name_H-M   'P 1'
#
loop_
_entity.id
_entity.type
_entity.pdbx_description
1 polymer ?
#
loop_
_entity_poly.entity_id
_entity_poly.type
_entity_poly.pdbx_seq_one_letter_code
_entity_poly.pdbx_strand_id
1 'polypeptide(L)'
;MQSSPFPITVEVPDNMDMCVPSHEQQIQQHMQQPFIEERLRGVIVAPSCSVHEGKHKANTLKSIQVLKTYFNMEVFEGEYLHNVHNGGVLPFCGSLQERASDLMHALTGGYDVIFIARGGYGLQELIDYIPASVWKQYLMRPA
;
A
#
# COMPACT_ATOMS: atom_id res chain seq x y z
N MET A 1 -41.40 -16.50 15.63
CA MET A 1 -40.58 -15.97 16.73
C MET A 1 -39.19 -16.59 16.62
N GLN A 2 -38.19 -15.78 16.27
CA GLN A 2 -36.78 -16.19 16.19
C GLN A 2 -36.17 -16.20 17.59
N SER A 3 -35.52 -17.30 17.97
CA SER A 3 -34.69 -17.38 19.18
C SER A 3 -33.20 -17.38 18.80
N SER A 4 -32.53 -16.32 19.26
CA SER A 4 -31.10 -16.06 19.44
C SER A 4 -30.05 -17.10 19.00
N PRO A 5 -29.02 -16.69 18.23
CA PRO A 5 -27.82 -17.47 17.97
C PRO A 5 -26.57 -16.85 18.64
N PHE A 6 -26.35 -17.04 19.94
CA PHE A 6 -25.02 -16.84 20.58
C PHE A 6 -24.97 -17.58 21.93
N PRO A 7 -23.79 -17.98 22.46
CA PRO A 7 -22.49 -18.23 21.82
C PRO A 7 -22.07 -19.71 21.98
N ILE A 8 -21.20 -20.20 21.10
CA ILE A 8 -20.49 -21.46 21.36
C ILE A 8 -19.50 -21.19 22.48
N THR A 9 -19.76 -21.72 23.68
CA THR A 9 -18.76 -21.78 24.75
C THR A 9 -17.72 -22.81 24.32
N VAL A 10 -16.54 -22.35 23.92
CA VAL A 10 -15.38 -23.22 23.73
C VAL A 10 -14.77 -23.42 25.11
N GLU A 11 -14.96 -24.60 25.69
CA GLU A 11 -14.17 -25.03 26.85
C GLU A 11 -12.71 -25.15 26.40
N VAL A 12 -11.85 -24.26 26.89
CA VAL A 12 -10.40 -24.41 26.74
C VAL A 12 -9.97 -25.37 27.84
N PRO A 13 -9.43 -26.56 27.52
CA PRO A 13 -8.91 -27.45 28.55
C PRO A 13 -7.66 -26.80 29.17
N ASP A 14 -7.64 -26.69 30.51
CA ASP A 14 -6.64 -25.98 31.31
C ASP A 14 -5.21 -26.53 31.23
N ASN A 15 -4.93 -27.54 30.39
CA ASN A 15 -3.60 -28.16 30.31
C ASN A 15 -3.27 -28.62 28.89
N MET A 16 -3.20 -27.68 27.95
CA MET A 16 -2.29 -27.86 26.83
C MET A 16 -1.47 -26.59 26.67
N ASP A 17 -0.17 -26.70 26.92
CA ASP A 17 0.86 -25.87 26.31
C ASP A 17 0.75 -26.03 24.78
N MET A 18 -0.29 -25.43 24.21
CA MET A 18 -0.40 -25.24 22.79
C MET A 18 0.64 -24.16 22.49
N CYS A 19 1.77 -24.61 21.95
CA CYS A 19 2.72 -23.76 21.25
C CYS A 19 1.99 -23.19 20.04
N VAL A 20 1.11 -22.20 20.27
CA VAL A 20 0.45 -21.44 19.21
C VAL A 20 1.59 -20.69 18.54
N PRO A 21 1.92 -21.00 17.28
CA PRO A 21 2.98 -20.30 16.61
C PRO A 21 2.61 -18.82 16.64
N SER A 22 3.55 -17.95 16.99
CA SER A 22 3.29 -16.52 16.95
C SER A 22 2.81 -16.15 15.54
N HIS A 23 2.01 -15.09 15.41
CA HIS A 23 1.53 -14.62 14.10
C HIS A 23 2.68 -14.50 13.09
N GLU A 24 3.89 -14.18 13.57
CA GLU A 24 5.13 -14.12 12.78
C GLU A 24 5.61 -15.50 12.30
N GLN A 25 5.49 -16.55 13.11
CA GLN A 25 5.82 -17.93 12.73
C GLN A 25 4.83 -18.50 11.71
N GLN A 26 3.55 -18.15 11.81
CA GLN A 26 2.54 -18.52 10.80
C GLN A 26 2.82 -17.84 9.46
N ILE A 27 3.22 -16.57 9.47
CA ILE A 27 3.65 -15.84 8.26
C ILE A 27 4.91 -16.49 7.66
N GLN A 28 5.90 -16.86 8.48
CA GLN A 28 7.12 -17.52 8.00
C GLN A 28 6.86 -18.90 7.38
N GLN A 29 5.91 -19.68 7.90
CA GLN A 29 5.57 -21.00 7.35
C GLN A 29 4.84 -20.89 6.00
N HIS A 30 4.01 -19.87 5.80
CA HIS A 30 3.32 -19.62 4.52
C HIS A 30 4.19 -18.90 3.47
N MET A 31 5.37 -18.39 3.82
CA MET A 31 6.23 -17.57 2.96
C MET A 31 7.52 -18.27 2.49
N GLN A 32 7.58 -19.61 2.50
CA GLN A 32 8.77 -20.34 2.04
C GLN A 32 8.99 -20.31 0.52
N GLN A 33 8.04 -19.79 -0.25
CA GLN A 33 8.18 -19.53 -1.68
C GLN A 33 7.68 -18.11 -2.02
N PRO A 34 8.35 -17.37 -2.92
CA PRO A 34 7.83 -16.11 -3.41
C PRO A 34 6.46 -16.35 -4.06
N PHE A 35 5.48 -15.51 -3.73
CA PHE A 35 4.11 -15.64 -4.27
C PHE A 35 4.04 -15.44 -5.79
N ILE A 36 5.06 -14.82 -6.38
CA ILE A 36 5.15 -14.49 -7.80
C ILE A 36 6.54 -14.88 -8.28
N GLU A 37 6.62 -15.77 -9.27
CA GLU A 37 7.88 -16.25 -9.83
C GLU A 37 8.56 -15.19 -10.71
N GLU A 38 7.77 -14.37 -11.40
CA GLU A 38 8.25 -13.27 -12.23
C GLU A 38 8.63 -12.04 -11.39
N ARG A 39 9.76 -11.43 -11.73
CA ARG A 39 10.21 -10.19 -11.08
C ARG A 39 9.38 -9.01 -11.59
N LEU A 40 8.38 -8.60 -10.81
CA LEU A 40 7.55 -7.44 -11.11
C LEU A 40 8.25 -6.12 -10.75
N ARG A 41 7.94 -5.06 -11.49
CA ARG A 41 8.38 -3.69 -11.23
C ARG A 41 7.21 -2.90 -10.64
N GLY A 42 7.33 -2.55 -9.37
CA GLY A 42 6.35 -1.75 -8.64
C GLY A 42 6.86 -0.33 -8.39
N VAL A 43 5.95 0.64 -8.38
CA VAL A 43 6.26 2.00 -7.90
C VAL A 43 5.34 2.38 -6.76
N ILE A 44 5.88 3.03 -5.73
CA ILE A 44 5.09 3.55 -4.60
C ILE A 44 5.09 5.07 -4.58
N VAL A 45 3.89 5.66 -4.55
CA VAL A 45 3.66 7.10 -4.57
C VAL A 45 2.62 7.49 -3.52
N ALA A 46 2.58 8.77 -3.14
CA ALA A 46 1.60 9.30 -2.20
C ALA A 46 0.89 10.55 -2.79
N PRO A 47 -0.16 10.39 -3.59
CA PRO A 47 -0.87 11.51 -4.23
C PRO A 47 -1.74 12.32 -3.27
N SER A 48 -1.66 12.09 -1.96
CA SER A 48 -2.54 12.68 -0.95
C SER A 48 -1.75 13.01 0.33
N CYS A 49 -2.14 12.46 1.48
CA CYS A 49 -1.54 12.77 2.77
C CYS A 49 -0.07 12.32 2.84
N SER A 50 0.74 13.11 3.55
CA SER A 50 2.16 12.82 3.78
C SER A 50 2.36 11.49 4.51
N VAL A 51 3.43 10.79 4.16
CA VAL A 51 3.91 9.60 4.86
C VAL A 51 5.25 9.84 5.57
N HIS A 52 5.73 11.08 5.66
CA HIS A 52 7.11 11.34 6.07
C HIS A 52 7.42 11.07 7.54
N GLU A 53 6.39 11.01 8.41
CA GLU A 53 6.60 11.02 9.86
C GLU A 53 5.85 9.91 10.60
N GLY A 54 6.44 9.54 11.74
CA GLY A 54 5.89 8.59 12.69
C GLY A 54 5.55 7.23 12.09
N LYS A 55 4.37 6.72 12.46
CA LYS A 55 3.88 5.39 12.04
C LYS A 55 3.71 5.25 10.52
N HIS A 56 3.46 6.35 9.80
CA HIS A 56 3.20 6.29 8.36
C HIS A 56 4.48 6.01 7.57
N LYS A 57 5.60 6.63 7.97
CA LYS A 57 6.91 6.34 7.38
C LYS A 57 7.35 4.92 7.66
N ALA A 58 7.25 4.51 8.93
CA ALA A 58 7.62 3.15 9.35
C ALA A 58 6.81 2.09 8.58
N ASN A 59 5.50 2.30 8.44
CA ASN A 59 4.64 1.38 7.69
C ASN A 59 4.99 1.35 6.20
N THR A 60 5.26 2.51 5.58
CA THR A 60 5.65 2.59 4.16
C THR A 60 6.93 1.82 3.90
N LEU A 61 7.97 2.05 4.72
CA LEU A 61 9.25 1.34 4.62
C LEU A 61 9.09 -0.17 4.86
N LYS A 62 8.27 -0.56 5.85
CA LYS A 62 7.96 -1.98 6.11
C LYS A 62 7.24 -2.63 4.94
N SER A 63 6.28 -1.93 4.32
CA SER A 63 5.58 -2.41 3.13
C SER A 63 6.52 -2.59 1.94
N ILE A 64 7.43 -1.64 1.68
CA ILE A 64 8.46 -1.76 0.64
C ILE A 64 9.33 -3.00 0.90
N GLN A 65 9.75 -3.22 2.15
CA GLN A 65 10.55 -4.39 2.51
C GLN A 65 9.77 -5.70 2.26
N VAL A 66 8.49 -5.75 2.63
CA VAL A 66 7.63 -6.92 2.39
C VAL A 66 7.49 -7.22 0.91
N LEU A 67 7.26 -6.20 0.07
CA LEU A 67 7.16 -6.35 -1.38
C LEU A 67 8.46 -6.89 -2.00
N LYS A 68 9.61 -6.38 -1.57
CA LYS A 68 10.92 -6.85 -2.04
C LYS A 68 11.20 -8.29 -1.59
N THR A 69 10.95 -8.61 -0.33
CA THR A 69 11.32 -9.91 0.26
C THR A 69 10.38 -11.03 -0.14
N TYR A 70 9.07 -10.78 -0.18
CA TYR A 70 8.07 -11.86 -0.30
C TYR A 70 7.35 -11.91 -1.64
N PHE A 71 7.39 -10.82 -2.42
CA PHE A 71 6.72 -10.72 -3.73
C PHE A 71 7.70 -10.61 -4.90
N ASN A 72 9.01 -10.82 -4.67
CA ASN A 72 10.06 -10.73 -5.69
C ASN A 72 9.99 -9.44 -6.53
N MET A 73 9.62 -8.32 -5.89
CA MET A 73 9.32 -7.09 -6.59
C MET A 73 10.49 -6.11 -6.56
N GLU A 74 10.84 -5.56 -7.72
CA GLU A 74 11.66 -4.34 -7.80
C GLU A 74 10.78 -3.13 -7.50
N VAL A 75 10.95 -2.55 -6.31
CA VAL A 75 10.14 -1.41 -5.86
C VAL A 75 10.91 -0.11 -6.01
N PHE A 76 10.33 0.81 -6.78
CA PHE A 76 10.75 2.19 -6.96
C PHE A 76 9.91 3.12 -6.08
N GLU A 77 10.53 4.17 -5.55
CA GLU A 77 9.83 5.20 -4.78
C GLU A 77 9.63 6.43 -5.66
N GLY A 78 8.48 7.10 -5.54
CA GLY A 78 8.29 8.43 -6.09
C GLY A 78 9.32 9.40 -5.51
N GLU A 79 9.79 10.34 -6.32
CA GLU A 79 10.84 11.28 -5.95
C GLU A 79 10.42 12.09 -4.71
N TYR A 80 9.12 12.39 -4.61
CA TYR A 80 8.56 13.24 -3.57
C TYR A 80 7.79 12.46 -2.50
N LEU A 81 7.93 11.13 -2.44
CA LEU A 81 7.24 10.24 -1.50
C LEU A 81 7.48 10.58 -0.02
N HIS A 82 8.60 11.24 0.30
CA HIS A 82 8.92 11.64 1.67
C HIS A 82 8.87 13.15 1.88
N ASN A 83 8.42 13.91 0.87
CA ASN A 83 8.26 15.35 1.00
C ASN A 83 7.03 15.70 1.82
N VAL A 84 7.03 16.95 2.30
CA VAL A 84 5.99 17.47 3.19
C VAL A 84 5.60 18.84 2.72
N HIS A 85 4.31 19.01 2.48
CA HIS A 85 3.73 20.31 2.25
C HIS A 85 2.63 20.56 3.27
N ASN A 86 2.69 21.70 3.93
CA ASN A 86 1.69 22.05 4.93
C ASN A 86 0.40 22.54 4.23
N GLY A 87 -0.57 21.63 4.07
CA GLY A 87 -1.89 21.90 3.47
C GLY A 87 -2.89 22.57 4.43
N GLY A 88 -2.42 23.11 5.56
CA GLY A 88 -3.25 23.73 6.60
C GLY A 88 -3.90 22.70 7.53
N VAL A 89 -4.85 21.91 7.02
CA VAL A 89 -5.61 20.94 7.85
C VAL A 89 -4.85 19.62 8.00
N LEU A 90 -4.23 19.14 6.92
CA LEU A 90 -3.43 17.93 6.91
C LEU A 90 -2.15 18.15 6.08
N PRO A 91 -1.02 17.56 6.48
CA PRO A 91 0.19 17.58 5.66
C PRO A 91 0.03 16.69 4.43
N PHE A 92 0.39 17.21 3.26
CA PHE A 92 0.44 16.48 2.00
C PHE A 92 1.86 15.98 1.70
N CYS A 93 1.96 14.96 0.85
CA CYS A 93 3.22 14.41 0.40
C CYS A 93 3.88 15.29 -0.67
N GLY A 94 4.39 16.45 -0.26
CA GLY A 94 4.80 17.51 -1.18
C GLY A 94 3.62 18.35 -1.70
N SER A 95 3.97 19.36 -2.47
CA SER A 95 3.07 20.28 -3.16
C SER A 95 2.18 19.56 -4.17
N LEU A 96 1.20 20.28 -4.72
CA LEU A 96 0.32 19.76 -5.75
C LEU A 96 1.10 19.29 -6.99
N GLN A 97 2.12 20.05 -7.40
CA GLN A 97 2.98 19.75 -8.55
C GLN A 97 3.87 18.53 -8.30
N GLU A 98 4.46 18.42 -7.11
CA GLU A 98 5.27 17.26 -6.73
C GLU A 98 4.43 15.98 -6.72
N ARG A 99 3.23 16.01 -6.11
CA ARG A 99 2.31 14.86 -6.12
C ARG A 99 1.85 14.49 -7.53
N ALA A 100 1.56 15.48 -8.37
CA ALA A 100 1.21 15.24 -9.76
C ALA A 100 2.37 14.64 -10.56
N SER A 101 3.60 15.09 -10.31
CA SER A 101 4.81 14.57 -10.95
C SER A 101 5.03 13.10 -10.60
N ASP A 102 4.97 12.75 -9.31
CA ASP A 102 5.09 11.36 -8.85
C ASP A 102 3.98 10.47 -9.45
N LEU A 103 2.74 10.96 -9.46
CA LEU A 103 1.62 10.22 -10.03
C LEU A 103 1.75 10.04 -11.55
N MET A 104 2.16 11.09 -12.28
CA MET A 104 2.43 11.00 -13.71
C MET A 104 3.53 9.97 -13.99
N HIS A 105 4.65 10.08 -13.26
CA HIS A 105 5.76 9.14 -13.36
C HIS A 105 5.30 7.70 -13.13
N ALA A 106 4.46 7.47 -12.13
CA ALA A 106 3.90 6.15 -11.88
C ALA A 106 3.00 5.65 -13.02
N LEU A 107 2.16 6.52 -13.58
CA LEU A 107 1.24 6.16 -14.68
C LEU A 107 1.94 5.98 -16.03
N THR A 108 3.08 6.62 -16.27
CA THR A 108 3.79 6.56 -17.55
C THR A 108 5.08 5.73 -17.51
N GLY A 109 5.54 5.32 -16.32
CA GLY A 109 6.84 4.69 -16.11
C GLY A 109 6.96 3.21 -16.51
N GLY A 110 5.90 2.62 -17.05
CA GLY A 110 5.90 1.21 -17.48
C GLY A 110 6.05 0.23 -16.32
N TYR A 111 5.44 0.55 -15.18
CA TYR A 111 5.37 -0.32 -14.01
C TYR A 111 4.24 -1.34 -14.14
N ASP A 112 4.46 -2.52 -13.57
CA ASP A 112 3.45 -3.58 -13.53
C ASP A 112 2.38 -3.26 -12.48
N VAL A 113 2.80 -2.63 -11.37
CA VAL A 113 1.93 -2.28 -10.24
C VAL A 113 2.26 -0.88 -9.71
N ILE A 114 1.21 -0.10 -9.43
CA ILE A 114 1.31 1.20 -8.74
C ILE A 114 0.71 1.05 -7.35
N PHE A 115 1.51 1.34 -6.32
CA PHE A 115 1.08 1.34 -4.93
C PHE A 115 0.85 2.77 -4.44
N ILE A 116 -0.32 2.98 -3.85
CA ILE A 116 -0.64 4.23 -3.16
C ILE A 116 -0.27 4.06 -1.69
N ALA A 117 0.78 4.73 -1.24
CA ALA A 117 1.31 4.60 0.13
C ALA A 117 0.28 5.02 1.18
N ARG A 118 -0.52 6.05 0.87
CA ARG A 118 -1.55 6.57 1.77
C ARG A 118 -2.63 7.34 0.98
N GLY A 119 -3.88 7.01 1.26
CA GLY A 119 -5.04 7.79 0.79
C GLY A 119 -5.32 9.02 1.67
N GLY A 120 -6.54 9.55 1.56
CA GLY A 120 -7.00 10.72 2.31
C GLY A 120 -7.57 11.77 1.37
N TYR A 121 -7.27 13.04 1.64
CA TYR A 121 -7.67 14.16 0.80
C TYR A 121 -6.52 14.57 -0.11
N GLY A 122 -6.83 15.01 -1.33
CA GLY A 122 -5.86 15.65 -2.23
C GLY A 122 -5.68 14.96 -3.59
N LEU A 123 -6.08 13.69 -3.74
CA LEU A 123 -6.00 13.01 -5.04
C LEU A 123 -6.88 13.68 -6.09
N GLN A 124 -8.07 14.16 -5.69
CA GLN A 124 -9.00 14.83 -6.60
C GLN A 124 -8.43 16.12 -7.22
N GLU A 125 -7.49 16.78 -6.53
CA GLU A 125 -6.83 17.99 -7.02
C GLU A 125 -5.85 17.68 -8.16
N LEU A 126 -5.45 16.42 -8.32
CA LEU A 126 -4.50 15.99 -9.36
C LEU A 126 -5.18 15.65 -10.69
N ILE A 127 -6.51 15.56 -10.74
CA ILE A 127 -7.24 15.14 -11.94
C ILE A 127 -6.88 16.02 -13.14
N ASP A 128 -6.79 17.34 -12.92
CA ASP A 128 -6.49 18.31 -13.98
C ASP A 128 -5.00 18.37 -14.36
N TYR A 129 -4.12 17.76 -13.55
CA TYR A 129 -2.68 17.71 -13.82
C TYR A 129 -2.27 16.47 -14.61
N ILE A 130 -3.15 15.47 -14.71
CA ILE A 130 -2.91 14.25 -15.46
C ILE A 130 -3.72 14.29 -16.77
N PRO A 131 -3.09 14.27 -17.95
CA PRO A 131 -3.78 14.31 -19.23
C PRO A 131 -4.79 13.17 -19.36
N ALA A 132 -5.96 13.47 -19.93
CA ALA A 132 -7.00 12.47 -20.20
C ALA A 132 -6.50 11.28 -21.02
N SER A 133 -5.49 11.48 -21.87
CA SER A 133 -4.85 10.41 -22.64
C SER A 133 -4.16 9.37 -21.75
N VAL A 134 -3.59 9.78 -20.62
CA VAL A 134 -2.97 8.88 -19.64
C VAL A 134 -4.06 8.09 -18.91
N TRP A 135 -5.11 8.76 -18.42
CA TRP A 135 -6.24 8.09 -17.76
C TRP A 135 -6.92 7.03 -18.64
N LYS A 136 -7.09 7.34 -19.94
CA LYS A 136 -7.74 6.45 -20.90
C LYS A 136 -7.04 5.09 -21.01
N GLN A 137 -5.72 5.03 -20.81
CA GLN A 137 -4.96 3.78 -20.85
C GLN A 137 -5.35 2.79 -19.74
N TYR A 138 -5.86 3.31 -18.62
CA TYR A 138 -6.26 2.52 -17.46
C TYR A 138 -7.77 2.24 -17.43
N LEU A 139 -8.59 3.14 -17.98
CA LEU A 139 -10.05 2.96 -18.06
C LEU A 139 -10.48 1.99 -19.17
N MET A 140 -9.62 1.74 -20.17
CA MET A 140 -9.96 0.93 -21.36
C MET A 140 -9.38 -0.49 -21.31
N ARG A 141 -8.75 -0.92 -20.21
CA ARG A 141 -8.30 -2.31 -20.09
C ARG A 141 -9.53 -3.22 -19.88
N PRO A 142 -9.71 -4.28 -20.68
CA PRO A 142 -10.76 -5.25 -20.42
C PRO A 142 -10.55 -5.86 -19.03
N ALA A 143 -11.65 -5.98 -18.28
CA ALA A 143 -11.69 -6.57 -16.94
C ALA A 143 -11.35 -8.06 -16.96
#